data_AF-A0A9D8JCH1-F1
#
_entry.id   AF-A0A9D8JCH1-F1
#
_cell.length_a   1.000
_cell.length_b   1.000
_cell.length_c   1.000
_cell.angle_alpha   90.00
_cell.angle_beta   90.00
_cell.angle_gamma   90.00
#
_symmetry.space_group_name_H-M   'P 1'
#
loop_
_entity.id
_entity.type
_entity.pdbx_description
1 polymer ?
#
loop_
_entity_poly.entity_id
_entity_poly.type
_entity_poly.pdbx_seq_one_letter_code
_entity_poly.pdbx_strand_id
1 'polypeptide(L)'
;MSNSTVKPLVAAARGLTPTRQPIWFMRQAGRYLPEYREVRSKVAFVDLCRSPELAAEVTLQPLRRYDLDAAIIFSDILIPCTAMGQTLTFDKGEGPVLSQPVRSATDLGRLKRADAVRDLGYVGEAIAKTKAGLRSDQTMIGFAGAPFTVASYMIEGGGSKTFTEVKRLLFREPAVFAGLLDLIADVTCDYLAMQVKSGADALMLFDTWAGQLTGFDYRNLVFPVTNKVTAYARTLGVPVTYFPGQGTDRMFNLAGLDVDVISVDWRTTLTAASKTLRDVGLDVAVQGNLDPQILIAPESTVRERVRRILQEARELKLKGHIFNVGHGLLPHTPPESLTWVIDEVRAFR
;
A
#
# COMPACT_ATOMS: atom_id res chain seq x y z
N MET A 1 -24.98 9.94 22.60
CA MET A 1 -23.65 9.56 22.06
C MET A 1 -23.88 8.33 21.21
N SER A 2 -23.92 8.46 19.88
CA SER A 2 -24.20 7.29 19.05
C SER A 2 -23.05 6.31 19.23
N ASN A 3 -23.39 5.07 19.55
CA ASN A 3 -22.45 3.96 19.66
C ASN A 3 -21.99 3.64 18.23
N SER A 4 -21.10 4.46 17.65
CA SER A 4 -20.58 4.18 16.31
C SER A 4 -19.73 2.93 16.43
N THR A 5 -20.27 1.80 15.98
CA THR A 5 -19.55 0.54 15.89
C THR A 5 -18.25 0.78 15.12
N VAL A 6 -17.12 0.44 15.73
CA VAL A 6 -15.81 0.55 15.09
C VAL A 6 -15.81 -0.31 13.83
N LYS A 7 -15.37 0.26 12.70
CA LYS A 7 -15.31 -0.45 11.40
C LYS A 7 -14.50 -1.74 11.54
N PRO A 8 -14.90 -2.87 10.93
CA PRO A 8 -14.23 -4.16 11.11
C PRO A 8 -12.72 -4.12 10.85
N LEU A 9 -12.28 -3.44 9.77
CA LEU A 9 -10.86 -3.32 9.46
C LEU A 9 -10.11 -2.50 10.52
N VAL A 10 -10.66 -1.35 10.95
CA VAL A 10 -10.06 -0.51 11.99
C VAL A 10 -9.98 -1.24 13.33
N ALA A 11 -11.00 -2.03 13.67
CA ALA A 11 -11.00 -2.87 14.86
C ALA A 11 -9.86 -3.90 14.81
N ALA A 12 -9.76 -4.68 13.74
CA ALA A 12 -8.70 -5.67 13.57
C ALA A 12 -7.30 -5.03 13.55
N ALA A 13 -7.13 -3.88 12.88
CA ALA A 13 -5.86 -3.16 12.85
C ALA A 13 -5.40 -2.73 14.26
N ARG A 14 -6.34 -2.34 15.13
CA ARG A 14 -6.06 -1.96 16.52
C ARG A 14 -5.98 -3.15 17.49
N GLY A 15 -6.11 -4.37 16.99
CA GLY A 15 -6.15 -5.59 17.81
C GLY A 15 -7.42 -5.76 18.64
N LEU A 16 -8.51 -5.09 18.25
CA LEU A 16 -9.84 -5.29 18.81
C LEU A 16 -10.56 -6.40 18.04
N THR A 17 -11.53 -7.06 18.68
CA THR A 17 -12.39 -8.05 18.01
C THR A 17 -13.30 -7.36 16.99
N PRO A 18 -13.14 -7.62 15.67
CA PRO A 18 -14.02 -7.05 14.67
C PRO A 18 -15.37 -7.77 14.66
N THR A 19 -16.43 -7.12 14.17
CA THR A 19 -17.76 -7.74 14.05
C THR A 19 -17.83 -8.84 12.99
N ARG A 20 -16.86 -8.87 12.06
CA ARG A 20 -16.64 -9.91 11.05
C ARG A 20 -15.19 -9.90 10.60
N GLN A 21 -14.71 -10.97 9.97
CA GLN A 21 -13.36 -11.01 9.39
C GLN A 21 -13.20 -9.95 8.30
N PRO A 22 -12.34 -8.91 8.48
CA PRO A 22 -12.18 -7.88 7.47
C PRO A 22 -11.41 -8.38 6.26
N ILE A 23 -11.88 -8.01 5.07
CA ILE A 23 -11.26 -8.31 3.78
C ILE A 23 -11.33 -7.12 2.82
N TRP A 24 -10.22 -6.91 2.11
CA TRP A 24 -10.11 -6.06 0.93
C TRP A 24 -8.97 -6.59 0.05
N PHE A 25 -8.79 -6.04 -1.15
CA PHE A 25 -7.73 -6.51 -2.05
C PHE A 25 -6.83 -5.38 -2.55
N MET A 26 -5.51 -5.58 -2.44
CA MET A 26 -4.56 -4.71 -3.16
C MET A 26 -4.86 -4.73 -4.67
N ARG A 27 -4.94 -3.54 -5.28
CA ARG A 27 -5.38 -3.35 -6.68
C ARG A 27 -6.80 -3.87 -6.98
N GLN A 28 -7.72 -3.80 -6.02
CA GLN A 28 -9.15 -4.07 -6.26
C GLN A 28 -9.76 -3.19 -7.35
N ALA A 29 -9.35 -1.92 -7.47
CA ALA A 29 -9.68 -1.10 -8.63
C ALA A 29 -8.60 -1.31 -9.70
N GLY A 30 -8.90 -2.09 -10.74
CA GLY A 30 -7.87 -2.44 -11.72
C GLY A 30 -8.35 -3.20 -12.95
N ARG A 31 -7.38 -3.51 -13.83
CA ARG A 31 -7.59 -4.04 -15.19
C ARG A 31 -8.33 -5.38 -15.29
N TYR A 32 -8.49 -6.09 -14.18
CA TYR A 32 -9.27 -7.33 -14.17
C TYR A 32 -10.78 -7.06 -14.30
N LEU A 33 -11.24 -5.87 -13.89
CA LEU A 33 -12.63 -5.43 -14.02
C LEU A 33 -12.94 -4.86 -15.43
N PRO A 34 -13.98 -5.36 -16.12
CA PRO A 34 -14.46 -4.76 -17.36
C PRO A 34 -14.77 -3.26 -17.25
N GLU A 35 -15.48 -2.86 -16.21
CA GLU A 35 -15.90 -1.48 -15.92
C GLU A 35 -14.71 -0.54 -15.71
N TYR A 36 -13.63 -1.01 -15.08
CA TYR A 36 -12.38 -0.25 -14.98
C TYR A 36 -11.73 -0.05 -16.36
N ARG A 37 -11.69 -1.10 -17.18
CA ARG A 37 -11.11 -1.02 -18.53
C ARG A 37 -11.88 -0.03 -19.40
N GLU A 38 -13.20 0.02 -19.25
CA GLU A 38 -14.04 0.98 -19.97
C GLU A 38 -13.64 2.42 -19.64
N VAL A 39 -13.55 2.77 -18.36
CA VAL A 39 -13.10 4.12 -17.94
C VAL A 39 -11.67 4.38 -18.43
N ARG A 40 -10.74 3.45 -18.18
CA ARG A 40 -9.32 3.61 -18.51
C ARG A 40 -9.05 3.76 -20.01
N SER A 41 -9.93 3.24 -20.88
CA SER A 41 -9.83 3.40 -22.33
C SER A 41 -10.08 4.84 -22.82
N LYS A 42 -10.74 5.67 -22.01
CA LYS A 42 -11.18 7.03 -22.38
C LYS A 42 -10.24 8.13 -21.87
N VAL A 43 -9.31 7.81 -20.96
CA VAL A 43 -8.47 8.80 -20.27
C VAL A 43 -7.10 8.21 -19.92
N ALA A 44 -6.04 9.01 -19.95
CA ALA A 44 -4.71 8.56 -19.54
C ALA A 44 -4.65 8.23 -18.03
N PHE A 45 -3.69 7.40 -17.61
CA PHE A 45 -3.64 6.94 -16.21
C PHE A 45 -3.42 8.10 -15.24
N VAL A 46 -2.46 8.98 -15.55
CA VAL A 46 -2.13 10.12 -14.69
C VAL A 46 -3.31 11.10 -14.63
N ASP A 47 -3.98 11.33 -15.75
CA ASP A 47 -5.18 12.19 -15.79
C ASP A 47 -6.34 11.60 -14.97
N LEU A 48 -6.48 10.27 -15.01
CA LEU A 48 -7.46 9.57 -14.17
C LEU A 48 -7.14 9.69 -12.68
N CYS A 49 -5.87 9.60 -12.27
CA CYS A 49 -5.44 9.87 -10.89
C CYS A 49 -5.63 11.34 -10.48
N ARG A 50 -5.58 12.28 -11.43
CA ARG A 50 -5.71 13.73 -11.20
C ARG A 50 -7.15 14.23 -11.20
N SER A 51 -8.10 13.44 -11.70
CA SER A 51 -9.53 13.77 -11.65
C SER A 51 -10.17 13.17 -10.41
N PRO A 52 -10.61 14.00 -9.43
CA PRO A 52 -11.26 13.51 -8.22
C PRO A 52 -12.49 12.65 -8.50
N GLU A 53 -13.30 13.02 -9.50
CA GLU A 53 -14.50 12.31 -9.91
C GLU A 53 -14.17 10.93 -10.47
N LEU A 54 -13.20 10.84 -11.39
CA LEU A 54 -12.84 9.58 -12.04
C LEU A 54 -12.11 8.66 -11.06
N ALA A 55 -11.20 9.19 -10.24
CA ALA A 55 -10.52 8.43 -9.19
C ALA A 55 -11.54 7.85 -8.20
N ALA A 56 -12.50 8.67 -7.73
CA ALA A 56 -13.54 8.18 -6.84
C ALA A 56 -14.44 7.13 -7.50
N GLU A 57 -14.83 7.32 -8.76
CA GLU A 57 -15.63 6.36 -9.51
C GLU A 57 -14.93 5.00 -9.60
N VAL A 58 -13.67 4.95 -10.06
CA VAL A 58 -12.94 3.68 -10.18
C VAL A 58 -12.66 3.04 -8.81
N THR A 59 -12.46 3.85 -7.76
CA THR A 59 -12.31 3.32 -6.39
C THR A 59 -13.57 2.63 -5.91
N LEU A 60 -14.77 3.12 -6.27
CA LEU A 60 -16.05 2.57 -5.84
C LEU A 60 -16.50 1.34 -6.64
N GLN A 61 -16.01 1.15 -7.87
CA GLN A 61 -16.40 0.01 -8.73
C GLN A 61 -16.33 -1.35 -8.02
N PRO A 62 -15.24 -1.73 -7.32
CA PRO A 62 -15.16 -3.04 -6.66
C PRO A 62 -16.15 -3.17 -5.51
N LEU A 63 -16.47 -2.06 -4.81
CA LEU A 63 -17.38 -2.06 -3.66
C LEU A 63 -18.84 -2.20 -4.09
N ARG A 64 -19.18 -1.83 -5.33
CA ARG A 64 -20.50 -2.10 -5.91
C ARG A 64 -20.67 -3.57 -6.31
N ARG A 65 -19.57 -4.25 -6.59
CA ARG A 65 -19.55 -5.64 -7.06
C ARG A 65 -19.36 -6.65 -5.94
N TYR A 66 -18.61 -6.29 -4.91
CA TYR A 66 -18.11 -7.19 -3.89
C TYR A 66 -18.40 -6.63 -2.50
N ASP A 67 -18.77 -7.51 -1.57
CA ASP A 67 -18.92 -7.13 -0.16
C ASP A 67 -17.55 -7.04 0.55
N LEU A 68 -16.80 -5.98 0.23
CA LEU A 68 -15.50 -5.67 0.85
C LEU A 68 -15.68 -4.73 2.05
N ASP A 69 -14.73 -4.80 2.98
CA ASP A 69 -14.69 -3.99 4.20
C ASP A 69 -13.94 -2.67 4.04
N ALA A 70 -13.25 -2.48 2.91
CA ALA A 70 -12.49 -1.28 2.65
C ALA A 70 -12.36 -0.92 1.17
N ALA A 71 -12.28 0.38 0.94
CA ALA A 71 -11.82 0.96 -0.30
C ALA A 71 -10.42 1.53 -0.09
N ILE A 72 -9.52 1.33 -1.04
CA ILE A 72 -8.25 2.06 -1.11
C ILE A 72 -8.35 3.10 -2.21
N ILE A 73 -7.95 4.33 -1.93
CA ILE A 73 -8.03 5.41 -2.93
C ILE A 73 -7.29 4.99 -4.20
N PHE A 74 -7.88 5.25 -5.36
CA PHE A 74 -7.20 5.03 -6.63
C PHE A 74 -6.25 6.19 -6.87
N SER A 75 -4.96 5.90 -6.81
CA SER A 75 -3.87 6.82 -7.10
C SER A 75 -2.63 5.99 -7.45
N ASP A 76 -1.47 6.61 -7.55
CA ASP A 76 -0.19 5.93 -7.74
C ASP A 76 0.86 6.45 -6.75
N ILE A 77 1.77 5.56 -6.30
CA ILE A 77 2.83 5.91 -5.36
C ILE A 77 3.79 6.98 -5.91
N LEU A 78 3.82 7.18 -7.23
CA LEU A 78 4.68 8.15 -7.91
C LEU A 78 3.99 9.50 -8.19
N ILE A 79 2.71 9.64 -7.86
CA ILE A 79 2.00 10.93 -7.98
C ILE A 79 2.73 12.07 -7.24
N PRO A 80 3.24 11.87 -5.99
CA PRO A 80 4.01 12.89 -5.29
C PRO A 80 5.28 13.36 -6.04
N CYS A 81 5.90 12.51 -6.86
CA CYS A 81 7.06 12.91 -7.68
C CYS A 81 6.71 14.05 -8.64
N THR A 82 5.45 14.13 -9.07
CA THR A 82 5.00 15.22 -9.96
C THR A 82 4.95 16.57 -9.26
N ALA A 83 4.59 16.59 -7.98
CA ALA A 83 4.63 17.79 -7.16
C ALA A 83 6.07 18.21 -6.82
N MET A 84 7.01 17.27 -6.77
CA MET A 84 8.43 17.54 -6.58
C MET A 84 9.16 18.01 -7.86
N GLY A 85 8.47 18.03 -9.01
CA GLY A 85 8.97 18.61 -10.26
C GLY A 85 9.31 17.62 -11.38
N GLN A 86 9.02 16.33 -11.23
CA GLN A 86 9.18 15.35 -12.31
C GLN A 86 7.91 15.19 -13.15
N THR A 87 8.04 14.85 -14.42
CA THR A 87 6.93 14.35 -15.23
C THR A 87 6.84 12.84 -15.06
N LEU A 88 5.62 12.34 -14.86
CA LEU A 88 5.29 10.91 -14.80
C LEU A 88 4.46 10.53 -16.02
N THR A 89 4.89 9.51 -16.75
CA THR A 89 4.13 8.91 -17.86
C THR A 89 3.97 7.41 -17.69
N PHE A 90 2.95 6.85 -18.35
CA PHE A 90 2.69 5.42 -18.43
C PHE A 90 2.45 5.06 -19.89
N ASP A 91 3.53 4.80 -20.62
CA ASP A 91 3.45 4.46 -22.03
C ASP A 91 2.89 3.04 -22.22
N LYS A 92 2.25 2.80 -23.38
CA LYS A 92 1.54 1.53 -23.62
C LYS A 92 2.51 0.35 -23.60
N GLY A 93 2.36 -0.52 -22.61
CA GLY A 93 3.19 -1.72 -22.47
C GLY A 93 4.48 -1.50 -21.65
N GLU A 94 4.78 -0.25 -21.30
CA GLU A 94 5.91 0.10 -20.46
C GLU A 94 5.45 0.43 -19.03
N GLY A 95 6.39 0.32 -18.08
CA GLY A 95 6.15 0.71 -16.70
C GLY A 95 6.03 2.23 -16.54
N PRO A 96 5.94 2.74 -15.30
CA PRO A 96 6.05 4.18 -15.07
C PRO A 96 7.42 4.69 -15.55
N VAL A 97 7.42 5.87 -16.16
CA VAL A 97 8.64 6.60 -16.54
C VAL A 97 8.63 7.96 -15.84
N LEU A 98 9.73 8.28 -15.17
CA LEU A 98 9.97 9.56 -14.53
C LEU A 98 11.03 10.34 -15.28
N SER A 99 10.72 11.58 -15.65
CA SER A 99 11.68 12.47 -16.30
C SER A 99 12.78 12.90 -15.34
N GLN A 100 13.97 13.21 -15.87
CA GLN A 100 15.09 13.79 -15.12
C GLN A 100 15.46 12.95 -13.88
N PRO A 101 16.01 11.74 -14.07
CA PRO A 101 16.38 10.89 -12.94
C PRO A 101 17.41 11.57 -12.03
N VAL A 102 17.34 11.27 -10.72
CA VAL A 102 18.22 11.86 -9.71
C VAL A 102 19.49 11.03 -9.59
N ARG A 103 20.63 11.56 -10.07
CA ARG A 103 21.92 10.83 -10.09
C ARG A 103 23.09 11.61 -9.51
N SER A 104 22.86 12.83 -9.05
CA SER A 104 23.88 13.74 -8.51
C SER A 104 23.26 14.79 -7.59
N ALA A 105 24.11 15.51 -6.85
CA ALA A 105 23.68 16.65 -6.03
C ALA A 105 22.95 17.74 -6.85
N THR A 106 23.38 18.00 -8.09
CA THR A 106 22.71 18.94 -8.98
C THR A 106 21.31 18.48 -9.34
N ASP A 107 21.09 17.18 -9.51
CA ASP A 107 19.77 16.63 -9.81
C ASP A 107 18.83 16.72 -8.62
N LEU A 108 19.34 16.43 -7.42
CA LEU A 108 18.60 16.61 -6.17
C LEU A 108 18.21 18.08 -5.97
N GLY A 109 19.11 19.01 -6.26
CA GLY A 109 18.87 20.46 -6.13
C GLY A 109 17.80 21.02 -7.06
N ARG A 110 17.36 20.27 -8.09
CA ARG A 110 16.23 20.68 -8.96
C ARG A 110 14.87 20.31 -8.38
N LEU A 111 14.82 19.37 -7.44
CA LEU A 111 13.57 18.95 -6.83
C LEU A 111 13.03 20.02 -5.90
N LYS A 112 11.70 20.05 -5.79
CA LYS A 112 10.99 20.96 -4.88
C LYS A 112 10.44 20.19 -3.71
N ARG A 113 10.45 20.81 -2.52
CA ARG A 113 9.59 20.36 -1.43
C ARG A 113 8.15 20.72 -1.77
N ALA A 114 7.36 19.72 -2.14
CA ALA A 114 5.95 19.88 -2.49
C ALA A 114 5.11 20.35 -1.30
N ASP A 115 4.11 21.19 -1.56
CA ASP A 115 3.03 21.44 -0.62
C ASP A 115 1.92 20.42 -0.91
N ALA A 116 1.73 19.45 -0.03
CA ALA A 116 0.80 18.35 -0.29
C ALA A 116 -0.66 18.81 -0.45
N VAL A 117 -1.08 19.89 0.21
CA VAL A 117 -2.45 20.39 0.10
C VAL A 117 -2.64 21.12 -1.23
N ARG A 118 -1.70 22.00 -1.60
CA ARG A 118 -1.77 22.76 -2.84
C ARG A 118 -1.54 21.88 -4.07
N ASP A 119 -0.49 21.07 -4.05
CA ASP A 119 0.01 20.39 -5.25
C ASP A 119 -0.64 19.01 -5.47
N LEU A 120 -1.19 18.40 -4.40
CA LEU A 120 -1.80 17.06 -4.42
C LEU A 120 -3.25 17.05 -3.88
N GLY A 121 -3.87 18.22 -3.69
CA GLY A 121 -5.20 18.38 -3.11
C GLY A 121 -6.32 17.60 -3.82
N TYR A 122 -6.17 17.37 -5.13
CA TYR A 122 -7.11 16.54 -5.91
C TYR A 122 -7.20 15.10 -5.38
N VAL A 123 -6.15 14.56 -4.77
CA VAL A 123 -6.22 13.24 -4.11
C VAL A 123 -7.09 13.33 -2.86
N GLY A 124 -6.97 14.41 -2.09
CA GLY A 124 -7.84 14.67 -0.94
C GLY A 124 -9.30 14.78 -1.33
N GLU A 125 -9.59 15.54 -2.40
CA GLU A 125 -10.93 15.63 -2.96
C GLU A 125 -11.48 14.26 -3.41
N ALA A 126 -10.63 13.44 -4.03
CA ALA A 126 -11.00 12.08 -4.43
C ALA A 126 -11.34 11.21 -3.20
N ILE A 127 -10.55 11.29 -2.13
CA ILE A 127 -10.82 10.59 -0.86
C ILE A 127 -12.16 11.02 -0.28
N ALA A 128 -12.44 12.32 -0.22
CA ALA A 128 -13.70 12.83 0.30
C ALA A 128 -14.90 12.33 -0.53
N LYS A 129 -14.79 12.34 -1.86
CA LYS A 129 -15.82 11.82 -2.78
C LYS A 129 -16.02 10.32 -2.63
N THR A 130 -14.94 9.53 -2.58
CA THR A 130 -15.04 8.09 -2.33
C THR A 130 -15.71 7.84 -0.99
N LYS A 131 -15.27 8.53 0.07
CA LYS A 131 -15.80 8.37 1.42
C LYS A 131 -17.31 8.59 1.50
N ALA A 132 -17.84 9.58 0.77
CA ALA A 132 -19.27 9.85 0.68
C ALA A 132 -20.06 8.70 0.01
N GLY A 133 -19.42 7.90 -0.83
CA GLY A 133 -20.01 6.71 -1.46
C GLY A 133 -19.84 5.40 -0.68
N LEU A 134 -19.14 5.41 0.46
CA LEU A 134 -18.93 4.21 1.28
C LEU A 134 -20.08 3.99 2.28
N ARG A 135 -20.34 2.73 2.59
CA ARG A 135 -21.19 2.37 3.74
C ARG A 135 -20.48 2.77 5.05
N SER A 136 -21.26 2.96 6.11
CA SER A 136 -20.72 3.37 7.42
C SER A 136 -19.73 2.37 8.03
N ASP A 137 -19.84 1.09 7.67
CA ASP A 137 -18.97 0.01 8.11
C ASP A 137 -17.70 -0.16 7.24
N GLN A 138 -17.62 0.51 6.09
CA GLN A 138 -16.48 0.41 5.17
C GLN A 138 -15.39 1.44 5.48
N THR A 139 -14.14 0.99 5.42
CA THR A 139 -12.94 1.80 5.72
C THR A 139 -12.43 2.47 4.45
N MET A 140 -12.14 3.77 4.52
CA MET A 140 -11.41 4.49 3.48
C MET A 140 -9.90 4.44 3.76
N ILE A 141 -9.13 3.77 2.91
CA ILE A 141 -7.68 3.63 3.04
C ILE A 141 -6.98 4.67 2.16
N GLY A 142 -6.22 5.56 2.80
CA GLY A 142 -5.22 6.38 2.13
C GLY A 142 -3.89 5.63 2.01
N PHE A 143 -3.02 6.04 1.10
CA PHE A 143 -1.71 5.38 0.95
C PHE A 143 -0.62 6.26 0.38
N ALA A 144 0.63 5.82 0.55
CA ALA A 144 1.80 6.38 -0.11
C ALA A 144 2.86 5.29 -0.38
N GLY A 145 3.81 5.60 -1.26
CA GLY A 145 5.04 4.81 -1.39
C GLY A 145 6.02 5.16 -0.26
N ALA A 146 6.76 4.18 0.23
CA ALA A 146 7.83 4.42 1.18
C ALA A 146 9.01 5.16 0.53
N PRO A 147 9.81 5.92 1.31
CA PRO A 147 10.89 6.74 0.77
C PRO A 147 11.85 6.00 -0.17
N PHE A 148 12.30 4.81 0.21
CA PHE A 148 13.23 4.04 -0.62
C PHE A 148 12.61 3.55 -1.92
N THR A 149 11.38 3.06 -1.86
CA THR A 149 10.67 2.60 -3.05
C THR A 149 10.45 3.75 -4.04
N VAL A 150 10.02 4.92 -3.57
CA VAL A 150 9.84 6.11 -4.43
C VAL A 150 11.19 6.61 -4.96
N ALA A 151 12.22 6.73 -4.12
CA ALA A 151 13.56 7.12 -4.53
C ALA A 151 14.11 6.19 -5.61
N SER A 152 13.86 4.88 -5.50
CA SER A 152 14.30 3.90 -6.50
C SER A 152 13.77 4.24 -7.90
N TYR A 153 12.48 4.59 -8.02
CA TYR A 153 11.92 5.06 -9.28
C TYR A 153 12.52 6.39 -9.73
N MET A 154 12.71 7.34 -8.80
CA MET A 154 13.27 8.66 -9.12
C MET A 154 14.73 8.59 -9.60
N ILE A 155 15.52 7.63 -9.11
CA ILE A 155 16.94 7.43 -9.47
C ILE A 155 17.07 6.62 -10.77
N GLU A 156 16.29 5.54 -10.91
CA GLU A 156 16.33 4.69 -12.11
C GLU A 156 15.64 5.37 -13.31
N GLY A 157 14.68 6.26 -13.06
CA GLY A 157 13.80 6.86 -14.08
C GLY A 157 12.59 6.00 -14.42
N GLY A 158 12.38 4.88 -13.72
CA GLY A 158 11.30 3.93 -13.98
C GLY A 158 11.49 2.63 -13.19
N GLY A 159 10.82 1.56 -13.62
CA GLY A 159 11.01 0.24 -13.02
C GLY A 159 12.40 -0.34 -13.33
N SER A 160 13.02 -1.02 -12.37
CA SER A 160 14.33 -1.66 -12.54
C SER A 160 14.32 -3.10 -12.04
N LYS A 161 15.13 -3.95 -12.69
CA LYS A 161 15.34 -5.35 -12.25
C LYS A 161 16.58 -5.50 -11.38
N THR A 162 17.56 -4.60 -11.53
CA THR A 162 18.89 -4.71 -10.90
C THR A 162 19.19 -3.58 -9.92
N PHE A 163 18.45 -2.47 -10.00
CA PHE A 163 18.62 -1.29 -9.14
C PHE A 163 20.06 -0.74 -9.17
N THR A 164 20.66 -0.76 -10.36
CA THR A 164 22.07 -0.42 -10.57
C THR A 164 22.32 1.05 -10.30
N GLU A 165 21.44 1.95 -10.75
CA GLU A 165 21.60 3.39 -10.52
C GLU A 165 21.36 3.73 -9.05
N VAL A 166 20.40 3.07 -8.39
CA VAL A 166 20.19 3.20 -6.93
C VAL A 166 21.46 2.85 -6.19
N LYS A 167 22.05 1.68 -6.46
CA LYS A 167 23.29 1.23 -5.80
C LYS A 167 24.48 2.12 -6.14
N ARG A 168 24.57 2.62 -7.37
CA ARG A 168 25.61 3.58 -7.76
C ARG A 168 25.52 4.86 -6.93
N LEU A 169 24.33 5.46 -6.81
CA LEU A 169 24.15 6.68 -6.04
C LEU A 169 24.41 6.45 -4.55
N LEU A 170 23.84 5.37 -4.00
CA LEU A 170 24.04 4.93 -2.61
C LEU A 170 25.53 4.84 -2.25
N PHE A 171 26.34 4.16 -3.08
CA PHE A 171 27.74 3.90 -2.77
C PHE A 171 28.71 5.03 -3.14
N ARG A 172 28.37 5.86 -4.14
CA ARG A 172 29.25 6.95 -4.59
C ARG A 172 28.91 8.30 -3.99
N GLU A 173 27.64 8.58 -3.75
CA GLU A 173 27.13 9.86 -3.27
C GLU A 173 26.12 9.67 -2.12
N PRO A 174 26.53 9.07 -0.98
CA PRO A 174 25.62 8.72 0.11
C PRO A 174 24.86 9.93 0.69
N ALA A 175 25.46 11.13 0.67
CA ALA A 175 24.80 12.35 1.10
C ALA A 175 23.63 12.75 0.18
N VAL A 176 23.77 12.54 -1.14
CA VAL A 176 22.70 12.81 -2.11
C VAL A 176 21.57 11.79 -1.94
N PHE A 177 21.92 10.51 -1.78
CA PHE A 177 20.95 9.46 -1.50
C PHE A 177 20.15 9.75 -0.23
N ALA A 178 20.83 10.08 0.88
CA ALA A 178 20.19 10.43 2.14
C ALA A 178 19.29 11.68 2.01
N GLY A 179 19.78 12.74 1.35
CA GLY A 179 18.99 13.96 1.13
C GLY A 179 17.73 13.72 0.29
N LEU A 180 17.79 12.84 -0.70
CA LEU A 180 16.62 12.45 -1.50
C LEU A 180 15.60 11.70 -0.63
N LEU A 181 16.04 10.73 0.17
CA LEU A 181 15.17 9.99 1.08
C LEU A 181 14.47 10.91 2.09
N ASP A 182 15.20 11.88 2.65
CA ASP A 182 14.65 12.81 3.63
C ASP A 182 13.60 13.75 3.01
N LEU A 183 13.86 14.27 1.80
CA LEU A 183 12.90 15.07 1.04
C LEU A 183 11.61 14.29 0.78
N ILE A 184 11.72 13.04 0.31
CA ILE A 184 10.56 12.19 0.05
C ILE A 184 9.81 11.89 1.35
N ALA A 185 10.52 11.63 2.46
CA ALA A 185 9.90 11.39 3.75
C ALA A 185 9.06 12.59 4.21
N ASP A 186 9.59 13.82 4.11
CA ASP A 186 8.86 15.04 4.47
C ASP A 186 7.59 15.22 3.62
N VAL A 187 7.71 15.09 2.30
CA VAL A 187 6.55 15.18 1.39
C VAL A 187 5.53 14.07 1.68
N THR A 188 5.99 12.86 2.02
CA THR A 188 5.12 11.73 2.35
C THR A 188 4.34 11.96 3.65
N CYS A 189 4.98 12.54 4.67
CA CYS A 189 4.30 12.92 5.91
C CYS A 189 3.15 13.91 5.64
N ASP A 190 3.44 15.01 4.92
CA ASP A 190 2.46 16.03 4.59
C ASP A 190 1.31 15.45 3.73
N TYR A 191 1.65 14.55 2.79
CA TYR A 191 0.68 13.86 1.94
C TYR A 191 -0.24 12.93 2.73
N LEU A 192 0.29 12.11 3.64
CA LEU A 192 -0.52 11.24 4.49
C LEU A 192 -1.41 12.05 5.44
N ALA A 193 -0.91 13.16 6.01
CA ALA A 193 -1.71 14.05 6.84
C ALA A 193 -2.89 14.68 6.07
N MET A 194 -2.66 15.11 4.83
CA MET A 194 -3.71 15.61 3.94
C MET A 194 -4.78 14.54 3.68
N GLN A 195 -4.38 13.29 3.44
CA GLN A 195 -5.32 12.19 3.20
C GLN A 195 -6.20 11.90 4.43
N VAL A 196 -5.64 11.91 5.63
CA VAL A 196 -6.42 11.77 6.89
C VAL A 196 -7.40 12.93 7.06
N LYS A 197 -6.96 14.17 6.87
CA LYS A 197 -7.83 15.35 6.93
C LYS A 197 -8.98 15.28 5.92
N SER A 198 -8.77 14.60 4.80
CA SER A 198 -9.77 14.43 3.74
C SER A 198 -10.73 13.25 3.96
N GLY A 199 -10.52 12.43 5.00
CA GLY A 199 -11.46 11.40 5.43
C GLY A 199 -10.95 9.96 5.38
N ALA A 200 -9.65 9.73 5.16
CA ALA A 200 -9.04 8.42 5.30
C ALA A 200 -9.17 7.91 6.77
N ASP A 201 -9.69 6.70 6.92
CA ASP A 201 -9.86 6.01 8.21
C ASP A 201 -8.64 5.18 8.61
N ALA A 202 -7.77 4.87 7.65
CA ALA A 202 -6.54 4.10 7.81
C ALA A 202 -5.54 4.50 6.71
N LEU A 203 -4.25 4.25 6.96
CA LEU A 203 -3.16 4.55 6.04
C LEU A 203 -2.35 3.30 5.71
N MET A 204 -1.81 3.22 4.49
CA MET A 204 -0.90 2.17 4.09
C MET A 204 0.36 2.74 3.43
N LEU A 205 1.54 2.30 3.89
CA LEU A 205 2.83 2.66 3.32
C LEU A 205 3.43 1.46 2.58
N PHE A 206 3.68 1.62 1.29
CA PHE A 206 4.20 0.55 0.42
C PHE A 206 5.72 0.69 0.21
N ASP A 207 6.51 -0.20 0.82
CA ASP A 207 7.95 -0.32 0.54
C ASP A 207 8.27 -1.54 -0.31
N THR A 208 7.66 -1.58 -1.50
CA THR A 208 7.74 -2.67 -2.48
C THR A 208 9.17 -3.11 -2.79
N TRP A 209 10.12 -2.17 -2.79
CA TRP A 209 11.51 -2.42 -3.16
C TRP A 209 12.46 -2.63 -1.96
N ALA A 210 12.00 -2.59 -0.71
CA ALA A 210 12.85 -2.78 0.47
C ALA A 210 13.76 -4.03 0.40
N GLY A 211 13.29 -5.10 -0.24
CA GLY A 211 14.02 -6.34 -0.48
C GLY A 211 15.26 -6.25 -1.39
N GLN A 212 15.50 -5.10 -2.03
CA GLN A 212 16.64 -4.90 -2.95
C GLN A 212 17.96 -4.53 -2.24
N LEU A 213 17.88 -4.23 -0.94
CA LEU A 213 19.03 -3.91 -0.09
C LEU A 213 19.40 -5.09 0.82
N THR A 214 20.66 -5.11 1.27
CA THR A 214 21.05 -6.00 2.37
C THR A 214 20.30 -5.63 3.65
N GLY A 215 20.26 -6.52 4.65
CA GLY A 215 19.68 -6.18 5.96
C GLY A 215 20.40 -5.00 6.62
N PHE A 216 21.74 -4.99 6.51
CA PHE A 216 22.60 -3.92 7.01
C PHE A 216 22.31 -2.57 6.37
N ASP A 217 22.27 -2.49 5.03
CA ASP A 217 22.03 -1.23 4.33
C ASP A 217 20.62 -0.70 4.60
N TYR A 218 19.62 -1.57 4.56
CA TYR A 218 18.26 -1.18 4.90
C TYR A 218 18.19 -0.61 6.32
N ARG A 219 18.77 -1.30 7.30
CA ARG A 219 18.69 -0.90 8.72
C ARG A 219 19.36 0.44 8.99
N ASN A 220 20.50 0.71 8.34
CA ASN A 220 21.26 1.92 8.60
C ASN A 220 20.82 3.12 7.74
N LEU A 221 20.32 2.87 6.52
CA LEU A 221 20.11 3.93 5.52
C LEU A 221 18.64 4.21 5.21
N VAL A 222 17.76 3.19 5.31
CA VAL A 222 16.35 3.30 4.91
C VAL A 222 15.40 3.25 6.11
N PHE A 223 15.65 2.35 7.07
CA PHE A 223 14.79 2.19 8.23
C PHE A 223 14.55 3.51 9.00
N PRO A 224 15.55 4.38 9.26
CA PRO A 224 15.31 5.62 10.00
C PRO A 224 14.28 6.54 9.33
N VAL A 225 14.36 6.71 8.00
CA VAL A 225 13.41 7.55 7.25
C VAL A 225 12.05 6.89 7.09
N THR A 226 12.00 5.57 6.93
CA THR A 226 10.72 4.83 6.92
C THR A 226 10.02 4.96 8.27
N ASN A 227 10.75 4.81 9.39
CA ASN A 227 10.18 4.95 10.72
C ASN A 227 9.78 6.39 11.04
N LYS A 228 10.52 7.40 10.54
CA LYS A 228 10.11 8.81 10.60
C LYS A 228 8.70 9.00 10.00
N VAL A 229 8.44 8.42 8.82
CA VAL A 229 7.14 8.51 8.16
C VAL A 229 6.06 7.75 8.93
N THR A 230 6.31 6.51 9.33
CA THR A 230 5.29 5.70 10.02
C THR A 230 4.98 6.25 11.41
N ALA A 231 5.98 6.66 12.19
CA ALA A 231 5.78 7.30 13.49
C ALA A 231 5.00 8.60 13.37
N TYR A 232 5.29 9.44 12.37
CA TYR A 232 4.48 10.63 12.10
C TYR A 232 3.03 10.25 11.74
N ALA A 233 2.84 9.28 10.84
CA ALA A 233 1.51 8.84 10.43
C ALA A 233 0.68 8.28 11.60
N ARG A 234 1.32 7.63 12.57
CA ARG A 234 0.68 7.13 13.80
C ARG A 234 0.13 8.25 14.67
N THR A 235 0.76 9.43 14.69
CA THR A 235 0.24 10.60 15.41
C THR A 235 -1.05 11.16 14.81
N LEU A 236 -1.42 10.78 13.59
CA LEU A 236 -2.64 11.24 12.91
C LEU A 236 -3.92 10.55 13.42
N GLY A 237 -3.80 9.58 14.34
CA GLY A 237 -4.94 8.96 15.03
C GLY A 237 -5.67 7.85 14.28
N VAL A 238 -5.18 7.46 13.11
CA VAL A 238 -5.71 6.36 12.29
C VAL A 238 -4.72 5.19 12.23
N PRO A 239 -5.18 3.93 12.04
CA PRO A 239 -4.26 2.81 11.91
C PRO A 239 -3.33 2.94 10.71
N VAL A 240 -2.07 2.54 10.89
CA VAL A 240 -1.01 2.56 9.87
C VAL A 240 -0.56 1.14 9.55
N THR A 241 -0.68 0.76 8.28
CA THR A 241 -0.20 -0.51 7.74
C THR A 241 1.11 -0.31 6.98
N TYR A 242 2.12 -1.13 7.25
CA TYR A 242 3.36 -1.15 6.47
C TYR A 242 3.50 -2.43 5.67
N PHE A 243 3.81 -2.30 4.38
CA PHE A 243 4.14 -3.41 3.49
C PHE A 243 5.65 -3.39 3.18
N PRO A 244 6.45 -4.30 3.76
CA PRO A 244 7.90 -4.33 3.63
C PRO A 244 8.41 -4.99 2.32
N GLY A 245 7.58 -5.00 1.27
CA GLY A 245 7.86 -5.75 0.05
C GLY A 245 7.69 -7.26 0.24
N GLN A 246 8.29 -8.04 -0.67
CA GLN A 246 8.20 -9.51 -0.65
C GLN A 246 9.39 -10.13 0.08
N GLY A 247 9.14 -11.07 0.98
CA GLY A 247 10.12 -11.92 1.66
C GLY A 247 10.24 -11.70 3.17
N THR A 248 10.27 -12.80 3.93
CA THR A 248 10.36 -12.82 5.41
C THR A 248 11.56 -12.06 5.97
N ASP A 249 12.71 -12.12 5.29
CA ASP A 249 13.98 -11.62 5.80
C ASP A 249 13.95 -10.12 6.13
N ARG A 250 13.09 -9.36 5.45
CA ARG A 250 12.92 -7.93 5.72
C ARG A 250 12.31 -7.68 7.09
N MET A 251 11.44 -8.55 7.58
CA MET A 251 10.78 -8.38 8.88
C MET A 251 11.76 -8.40 10.06
N PHE A 252 12.90 -9.11 9.95
CA PHE A 252 13.95 -9.08 10.98
C PHE A 252 14.58 -7.68 11.19
N ASN A 253 14.45 -6.80 10.20
CA ASN A 253 15.04 -5.46 10.24
C ASN A 253 14.06 -4.38 10.71
N LEU A 254 12.85 -4.77 11.15
CA LEU A 254 11.77 -3.85 11.53
C LEU A 254 11.70 -3.55 13.03
N ALA A 255 12.64 -4.04 13.84
CA ALA A 255 12.67 -3.75 15.28
C ALA A 255 12.55 -2.25 15.56
N GLY A 256 11.54 -1.85 16.35
CA GLY A 256 11.25 -0.45 16.68
C GLY A 256 10.44 0.33 15.64
N LEU A 257 9.91 -0.31 14.60
CA LEU A 257 8.98 0.32 13.65
C LEU A 257 7.64 0.65 14.34
N ASP A 258 7.18 1.90 14.22
CA ASP A 258 5.89 2.32 14.79
C ASP A 258 4.75 2.19 13.76
N VAL A 259 4.01 1.08 13.83
CA VAL A 259 2.85 0.74 12.96
C VAL A 259 1.82 -0.09 13.72
N ASP A 260 0.59 -0.15 13.20
CA ASP A 260 -0.47 -1.02 13.74
C ASP A 260 -0.50 -2.39 13.06
N VAL A 261 -0.15 -2.43 11.78
CA VAL A 261 -0.30 -3.61 10.93
C VAL A 261 0.93 -3.83 10.06
N ILE A 262 1.39 -5.09 9.96
CA ILE A 262 2.36 -5.52 8.96
C ILE A 262 1.64 -6.33 7.88
N SER A 263 1.77 -5.91 6.63
CA SER A 263 1.25 -6.64 5.48
C SER A 263 2.27 -7.69 5.03
N VAL A 264 1.83 -8.94 4.90
CA VAL A 264 2.67 -10.12 4.65
C VAL A 264 2.35 -10.69 3.27
N ASP A 265 3.39 -11.01 2.49
CA ASP A 265 3.23 -11.65 1.19
C ASP A 265 3.08 -13.18 1.28
N TRP A 266 2.77 -13.82 0.16
CA TRP A 266 2.41 -15.25 0.11
C TRP A 266 3.58 -16.23 0.27
N ARG A 267 4.83 -15.76 0.13
CA ARG A 267 6.04 -16.58 0.33
C ARG A 267 6.30 -16.85 1.80
N THR A 268 5.69 -16.05 2.68
CA THR A 268 5.85 -16.13 4.13
C THR A 268 4.55 -16.62 4.74
N THR A 269 4.56 -17.75 5.44
CA THR A 269 3.36 -18.21 6.17
C THR A 269 3.02 -17.24 7.31
N LEU A 270 1.75 -17.21 7.75
CA LEU A 270 1.38 -16.34 8.88
C LEU A 270 2.11 -16.79 10.15
N THR A 271 2.40 -18.09 10.29
CA THR A 271 3.19 -18.64 11.41
C THR A 271 4.60 -18.07 11.43
N ALA A 272 5.30 -18.08 10.28
CA ALA A 272 6.64 -17.54 10.17
C ALA A 272 6.67 -16.03 10.42
N ALA A 273 5.74 -15.28 9.81
CA ALA A 273 5.62 -13.85 10.03
C ALA A 273 5.35 -13.51 11.50
N SER A 274 4.36 -14.18 12.12
CA SER A 274 3.99 -13.98 13.52
C SER A 274 5.16 -14.28 14.47
N LYS A 275 5.93 -15.34 14.19
CA LYS A 275 7.14 -15.64 14.95
C LYS A 275 8.19 -14.53 14.80
N THR A 276 8.53 -14.15 13.56
CA THR A 276 9.55 -13.12 13.30
C THR A 276 9.17 -11.78 13.94
N LEU A 277 7.91 -11.36 13.83
CA LEU A 277 7.44 -10.11 14.43
C LEU A 277 7.59 -10.12 15.97
N ARG A 278 7.25 -11.24 16.63
CA ARG A 278 7.50 -11.39 18.07
C ARG A 278 8.98 -11.34 18.42
N ASP A 279 9.83 -12.02 17.65
CA ASP A 279 11.28 -12.07 17.89
C ASP A 279 11.92 -10.67 17.83
N VAL A 280 11.40 -9.77 17.00
CA VAL A 280 11.86 -8.37 16.90
C VAL A 280 11.09 -7.39 17.81
N GLY A 281 10.22 -7.89 18.69
CA GLY A 281 9.47 -7.10 19.66
C GLY A 281 8.31 -6.30 19.07
N LEU A 282 7.79 -6.67 17.89
CA LEU A 282 6.61 -6.05 17.28
C LEU A 282 5.35 -6.84 17.60
N ASP A 283 4.52 -6.29 18.48
CA ASP A 283 3.17 -6.79 18.77
C ASP A 283 2.13 -6.02 17.96
N VAL A 284 1.90 -6.47 16.72
CA VAL A 284 1.09 -5.78 15.70
C VAL A 284 0.12 -6.74 15.02
N ALA A 285 -0.95 -6.20 14.42
CA ALA A 285 -1.83 -6.99 13.57
C ALA A 285 -1.14 -7.40 12.26
N VAL A 286 -1.68 -8.40 11.58
CA VAL A 286 -1.16 -8.89 10.30
C VAL A 286 -2.20 -8.74 9.20
N GLN A 287 -1.77 -8.29 8.03
CA GLN A 287 -2.60 -8.25 6.82
C GLN A 287 -2.06 -9.22 5.77
N GLY A 288 -2.93 -9.94 5.05
CA GLY A 288 -2.54 -10.87 3.99
C GLY A 288 -3.07 -12.29 4.21
N ASN A 289 -2.50 -13.31 3.58
CA ASN A 289 -1.31 -13.29 2.73
C ASN A 289 -1.50 -14.13 1.45
N LEU A 290 -2.72 -14.18 0.90
CA LEU A 290 -3.06 -15.05 -0.23
C LEU A 290 -2.20 -14.74 -1.48
N ASP A 291 -1.63 -15.76 -2.14
CA ASP A 291 -0.97 -15.56 -3.44
C ASP A 291 -1.99 -15.04 -4.46
N PRO A 292 -1.83 -13.84 -5.05
CA PRO A 292 -2.78 -13.35 -6.04
C PRO A 292 -2.90 -14.26 -7.28
N GLN A 293 -1.89 -15.09 -7.58
CA GLN A 293 -1.96 -16.02 -8.70
C GLN A 293 -2.84 -17.24 -8.44
N ILE A 294 -3.16 -17.57 -7.17
CA ILE A 294 -4.08 -18.70 -6.90
C ILE A 294 -5.46 -18.48 -7.50
N LEU A 295 -5.83 -17.22 -7.78
CA LEU A 295 -7.13 -16.84 -8.29
C LEU A 295 -7.42 -17.33 -9.71
N ILE A 296 -6.42 -17.87 -10.42
CA ILE A 296 -6.62 -18.53 -11.72
C ILE A 296 -6.95 -20.03 -11.58
N ALA A 297 -6.86 -20.59 -10.38
CA ALA A 297 -7.14 -21.99 -10.12
C ALA A 297 -8.65 -22.28 -10.08
N PRO A 298 -9.08 -23.56 -10.15
CA PRO A 298 -10.46 -23.94 -9.92
C PRO A 298 -10.99 -23.49 -8.55
N GLU A 299 -12.30 -23.26 -8.46
CA GLU A 299 -12.99 -22.78 -7.24
C GLU A 299 -12.59 -23.55 -5.98
N SER A 300 -12.57 -24.88 -6.05
CA SER A 300 -12.23 -25.75 -4.91
C SER A 300 -10.84 -25.43 -4.35
N THR A 301 -9.86 -25.24 -5.22
CA THR A 301 -8.48 -24.89 -4.84
C THR A 301 -8.43 -23.49 -4.23
N VAL A 302 -9.13 -22.51 -4.81
CA VAL A 302 -9.19 -21.15 -4.26
C VAL A 302 -9.76 -21.17 -2.84
N ARG A 303 -10.92 -21.80 -2.64
CA ARG A 303 -11.57 -21.93 -1.33
C ARG A 303 -10.70 -22.67 -0.31
N GLU A 304 -10.04 -23.75 -0.72
CA GLU A 304 -9.10 -24.49 0.14
C GLU A 304 -7.97 -23.57 0.65
N ARG A 305 -7.35 -22.79 -0.24
CA ARG A 305 -6.24 -21.89 0.16
C ARG A 305 -6.70 -20.76 1.06
N VAL A 306 -7.88 -20.20 0.82
CA VAL A 306 -8.48 -19.19 1.70
C VAL A 306 -8.74 -19.77 3.09
N ARG A 307 -9.40 -20.93 3.17
CA ARG A 307 -9.72 -21.60 4.43
C ARG A 307 -8.46 -21.94 5.23
N ARG A 308 -7.40 -22.43 4.56
CA ARG A 308 -6.11 -22.71 5.21
C ARG A 308 -5.53 -21.48 5.90
N ILE A 309 -5.52 -20.33 5.21
CA ILE A 309 -4.98 -19.06 5.77
C ILE A 309 -5.83 -18.59 6.97
N LEU A 310 -7.15 -18.68 6.86
CA LEU A 310 -8.06 -18.31 7.95
C LEU A 310 -7.90 -19.21 9.18
N GLN A 311 -7.74 -20.53 8.97
CA GLN A 311 -7.43 -21.48 10.04
C GLN A 311 -6.10 -21.15 10.72
N GLU A 312 -5.04 -20.91 9.92
CA GLU A 312 -3.73 -20.53 10.44
C GLU A 312 -3.80 -19.24 11.29
N ALA A 313 -4.49 -18.20 10.80
CA ALA A 313 -4.68 -16.96 11.54
C ALA A 313 -5.40 -17.17 12.89
N ARG A 314 -6.45 -18.01 12.90
CA ARG A 314 -7.23 -18.34 14.10
C ARG A 314 -6.41 -19.11 15.13
N GLU A 315 -5.63 -20.09 14.69
CA GLU A 315 -4.78 -20.92 15.56
C GLU A 315 -3.66 -20.13 16.21
N LEU A 316 -3.06 -19.19 15.47
CA LEU A 316 -1.98 -18.33 15.96
C LEU A 316 -2.44 -17.28 16.99
N LYS A 317 -3.76 -17.06 17.13
CA LYS A 317 -4.32 -15.99 17.98
C LYS A 317 -3.64 -14.65 17.73
N LEU A 318 -3.50 -14.28 16.46
CA LEU A 318 -2.89 -13.01 16.05
C LEU A 318 -3.58 -11.84 16.74
N LYS A 319 -2.82 -10.79 17.07
CA LYS A 319 -3.36 -9.55 17.65
C LYS A 319 -4.55 -9.02 16.85
N GLY A 320 -4.43 -9.08 15.53
CA GLY A 320 -5.53 -8.91 14.58
C GLY A 320 -5.15 -9.47 13.23
N HIS A 321 -6.14 -9.84 12.42
CA HIS A 321 -5.93 -10.33 11.06
C HIS A 321 -6.85 -9.60 10.07
N ILE A 322 -6.27 -9.04 9.03
CA ILE A 322 -6.99 -8.47 7.87
C ILE A 322 -6.70 -9.36 6.67
N PHE A 323 -7.72 -10.06 6.17
CA PHE A 323 -7.53 -10.94 5.02
C PHE A 323 -7.27 -10.08 3.78
N ASN A 324 -6.22 -10.43 3.04
CA ASN A 324 -5.86 -9.76 1.80
C ASN A 324 -5.03 -10.73 0.94
N VAL A 325 -4.83 -10.37 -0.32
CA VAL A 325 -3.74 -10.91 -1.13
C VAL A 325 -2.40 -10.39 -0.61
N GLY A 326 -1.33 -11.16 -0.82
CA GLY A 326 0.04 -10.81 -0.46
C GLY A 326 0.70 -9.82 -1.42
N HIS A 327 0.10 -9.58 -2.58
CA HIS A 327 0.44 -8.52 -3.52
C HIS A 327 -0.79 -8.18 -4.39
N GLY A 328 -0.76 -7.06 -5.09
CA GLY A 328 -1.90 -6.61 -5.90
C GLY A 328 -2.37 -7.59 -6.96
N LEU A 329 -3.69 -7.62 -7.18
CA LEU A 329 -4.37 -8.41 -8.21
C LEU A 329 -3.79 -8.18 -9.61
N LEU A 330 -3.89 -9.20 -10.45
CA LEU A 330 -3.31 -9.23 -11.78
C LEU A 330 -4.36 -8.93 -12.86
N PRO A 331 -3.96 -8.39 -14.03
CA PRO A 331 -4.91 -8.04 -15.10
C PRO A 331 -5.75 -9.22 -15.60
N HIS A 332 -5.23 -10.44 -15.48
CA HIS A 332 -5.87 -11.68 -15.93
C HIS A 332 -6.62 -12.42 -14.81
N THR A 333 -6.69 -11.86 -13.59
CA THR A 333 -7.46 -12.44 -12.50
C THR A 333 -8.94 -12.55 -12.92
N PRO A 334 -9.56 -13.74 -12.89
CA PRO A 334 -10.99 -13.87 -13.15
C PRO A 334 -11.77 -13.13 -12.06
N PRO A 335 -12.70 -12.22 -12.41
CA PRO A 335 -13.46 -11.48 -11.41
C PRO A 335 -14.34 -12.35 -10.50
N GLU A 336 -14.78 -13.50 -10.99
CA GLU A 336 -15.55 -14.48 -10.20
C GLU A 336 -14.72 -15.07 -9.05
N SER A 337 -13.42 -15.25 -9.24
CA SER A 337 -12.55 -15.82 -8.21
C SER A 337 -12.54 -15.00 -6.92
N LEU A 338 -12.76 -13.69 -7.01
CA LEU A 338 -12.91 -12.83 -5.83
C LEU A 338 -14.20 -13.13 -5.06
N THR A 339 -15.29 -13.43 -5.76
CA THR A 339 -16.55 -13.84 -5.12
C THR A 339 -16.34 -15.09 -4.29
N TRP A 340 -15.65 -16.11 -4.83
CA TRP A 340 -15.35 -17.33 -4.08
C TRP A 340 -14.52 -17.06 -2.81
N VAL A 341 -13.51 -16.18 -2.90
CA VAL A 341 -12.69 -15.80 -1.75
C VAL A 341 -13.54 -15.10 -0.69
N ILE A 342 -14.35 -14.12 -1.10
CA ILE A 342 -15.20 -13.35 -0.18
C ILE A 342 -16.21 -14.28 0.48
N ASP A 343 -16.91 -15.11 -0.28
CA ASP A 343 -17.88 -16.06 0.24
C ASP A 343 -17.24 -17.00 1.28
N GLU A 344 -16.05 -17.51 1.00
CA GLU A 344 -15.31 -18.37 1.93
C GLU A 344 -14.92 -17.62 3.21
N VAL A 345 -14.44 -16.37 3.10
CA VAL A 345 -14.13 -15.51 4.27
C VAL A 345 -15.39 -15.19 5.08
N ARG A 346 -16.53 -14.97 4.42
CA ARG A 346 -17.81 -14.66 5.09
C ARG A 346 -18.44 -15.90 5.74
N ALA A 347 -18.23 -17.07 5.17
CA ALA A 347 -18.73 -18.35 5.72
C ALA A 347 -17.85 -18.88 6.87
N PHE A 348 -16.58 -18.48 6.92
CA PHE A 348 -15.65 -18.89 7.98
C PHE A 348 -16.07 -18.34 9.34
N ARG A 349 -16.19 -19.22 10.34
CA ARG A 349 -16.59 -18.91 11.72
C ARG A 349 -15.47 -19.12 12.71
#